data_AF-A0A3D5R1R9-F1
#
_entry.id   AF-A0A3D5R1R9-F1
#
_cell.length_a   1.000
_cell.length_b   1.000
_cell.length_c   1.000
_cell.angle_alpha   90.00
_cell.angle_beta   90.00
_cell.angle_gamma   90.00
#
_symmetry.space_group_name_H-M   'P 1'
#
loop_
_entity.id
_entity.type
_entity.pdbx_description
1 polymer ?
#
loop_
_entity_poly.entity_id
_entity_poly.type
_entity_poly.pdbx_seq_one_letter_code
_entity_poly.pdbx_strand_id
1 'polypeptide(L)'
;AEMKTGEGKTLAATMPLYLNALEGKGCHVVTVNDYLASRDAEWMSPIYHFLGLTVGVIVHGMDDDERRKAYGADITYGTNNEFGFDYLRDNMKFSLDDYVQREFNFAIVDEVDSILIDEARTPLIISGASEESTDKYYKINQIIPRLKESVDYTIEEKSKTVVLTEEGVSNVEKYLNVQNLYEPKNIEIV
;
A
#
# COMPACT_ATOMS: atom_id res chain seq x y z
N ALA A 1 20.95 -10.35 -7.88
CA ALA A 1 21.92 -11.30 -8.48
C ALA A 1 21.25 -12.66 -8.54
N GLU A 2 21.40 -13.41 -9.63
CA GLU A 2 20.90 -14.79 -9.69
C GLU A 2 21.96 -15.73 -9.11
N MET A 3 21.66 -16.32 -7.96
CA MET A 3 22.52 -17.28 -7.26
C MET A 3 21.68 -18.51 -6.94
N LYS A 4 22.22 -19.71 -7.19
CA LYS A 4 21.52 -20.97 -6.87
C LYS A 4 21.35 -21.12 -5.36
N THR A 5 20.34 -21.88 -4.94
CA THR A 5 20.14 -22.23 -3.53
C THR A 5 21.39 -22.90 -2.97
N GLY A 6 21.86 -22.44 -1.82
CA GLY A 6 23.08 -22.95 -1.17
C GLY A 6 24.37 -22.21 -1.53
N GLU A 7 24.35 -21.27 -2.48
CA GLU A 7 25.53 -20.43 -2.85
C GLU A 7 25.83 -19.33 -1.82
N GLY A 8 25.05 -19.24 -0.73
CA GLY A 8 25.30 -18.27 0.35
C GLY A 8 24.77 -16.86 0.07
N LYS A 9 23.59 -16.73 -0.57
CA LYS A 9 22.93 -15.43 -0.82
C LYS A 9 22.91 -14.51 0.40
N THR A 10 22.52 -15.06 1.56
CA THR A 10 22.41 -14.31 2.83
C THR A 10 23.74 -13.69 3.24
N LEU A 11 24.85 -14.43 3.13
CA LEU A 11 26.18 -13.91 3.43
C LEU A 11 26.66 -12.93 2.36
N ALA A 12 26.41 -13.22 1.07
CA ALA A 12 26.79 -12.34 -0.03
C ALA A 12 26.10 -10.96 0.08
N ALA A 13 24.85 -10.90 0.56
CA ALA A 13 24.11 -9.67 0.77
C ALA A 13 24.77 -8.73 1.80
N THR A 14 25.56 -9.25 2.74
CA THR A 14 26.20 -8.43 3.78
C THR A 14 27.16 -7.37 3.22
N MET A 15 27.83 -7.67 2.10
CA MET A 15 28.82 -6.77 1.49
C MET A 15 28.18 -5.49 0.92
N PRO A 16 27.18 -5.55 0.02
CA PRO A 16 26.50 -4.35 -0.45
C PRO A 16 25.69 -3.67 0.66
N LEU A 17 25.12 -4.42 1.63
CA LEU A 17 24.41 -3.81 2.76
C LEU A 17 25.34 -2.97 3.62
N TYR A 18 26.50 -3.52 4.00
CA TYR A 18 27.50 -2.77 4.76
C TYR A 18 27.91 -1.49 4.02
N LEU A 19 28.25 -1.59 2.74
CA LEU A 19 28.69 -0.44 1.94
C LEU A 19 27.63 0.67 1.88
N ASN A 20 26.38 0.33 1.59
CA ASN A 20 25.30 1.33 1.47
C ASN A 20 24.85 1.88 2.83
N ALA A 21 25.01 1.09 3.90
CA ALA A 21 24.69 1.53 5.26
C ALA A 21 25.68 2.59 5.79
N LEU A 22 26.90 2.69 5.25
CA LEU A 22 27.89 3.70 5.64
C LEU A 22 27.42 5.15 5.42
N GLU A 23 26.43 5.38 4.55
CA GLU A 23 25.85 6.71 4.37
C GLU A 23 24.94 7.15 5.52
N GLY A 24 24.58 6.25 6.45
CA GLY A 24 23.69 6.55 7.58
C GLY A 24 22.22 6.80 7.20
N LYS A 25 21.88 6.73 5.91
CA LYS A 25 20.50 6.75 5.38
C LYS A 25 19.80 5.39 5.54
N GLY A 26 20.62 4.38 5.82
CA GLY A 26 20.33 2.98 6.07
C GLY A 26 19.62 2.20 4.97
N CYS A 27 19.39 0.92 5.26
CA CYS A 27 19.15 -0.13 4.27
C CYS A 27 18.08 -1.11 4.75
N HIS A 28 17.23 -1.58 3.84
CA HIS A 28 16.24 -2.62 4.13
C HIS A 28 16.64 -3.97 3.54
N VAL A 29 16.45 -5.04 4.31
CA VAL A 29 16.52 -6.42 3.83
C VAL A 29 15.13 -7.01 3.89
N VAL A 30 14.58 -7.30 2.73
CA VAL A 30 13.21 -7.81 2.58
C VAL A 30 13.27 -9.32 2.40
N THR A 31 12.52 -10.04 3.22
CA THR A 31 12.38 -11.50 3.18
C THR A 31 10.92 -11.89 3.07
N VAL A 32 10.64 -13.18 2.82
CA VAL A 32 9.27 -13.67 2.59
C VAL A 32 8.45 -13.91 3.87
N ASN A 33 9.08 -13.97 5.06
CA ASN A 33 8.35 -14.12 6.32
C ASN A 33 9.18 -13.68 7.55
N ASP A 34 8.49 -13.39 8.64
CA ASP A 34 9.06 -12.88 9.89
C ASP A 34 10.11 -13.81 10.53
N TYR A 35 9.95 -15.13 10.37
CA TYR A 35 10.92 -16.09 10.87
C TYR A 35 12.26 -15.95 10.14
N LEU A 36 12.25 -15.85 8.81
CA LEU A 36 13.45 -15.64 8.02
C LEU A 36 14.07 -14.28 8.29
N ALA A 37 13.25 -13.21 8.38
CA ALA A 37 13.72 -11.88 8.76
C ALA A 37 14.48 -11.91 10.09
N SER A 38 13.88 -12.51 11.12
CA SER A 38 14.47 -12.59 12.46
C SER A 38 15.72 -13.45 12.49
N ARG A 39 15.67 -14.64 11.87
CA ARG A 39 16.79 -15.58 11.80
C ARG A 39 17.99 -14.95 11.09
N ASP A 40 17.77 -14.35 9.93
CA ASP A 40 18.86 -13.80 9.12
C ASP A 40 19.44 -12.54 9.74
N ALA A 41 18.60 -11.72 10.37
CA ALA A 41 19.07 -10.61 11.19
C ALA A 41 19.95 -11.10 12.34
N GLU A 42 19.50 -12.08 13.14
CA GLU A 42 20.30 -12.64 14.24
C GLU A 42 21.61 -13.24 13.74
N TRP A 43 21.55 -13.99 12.64
CA TRP A 43 22.71 -14.70 12.10
C TRP A 43 23.76 -13.75 11.51
N MET A 44 23.34 -12.69 10.82
CA MET A 44 24.26 -11.74 10.16
C MET A 44 24.66 -10.57 11.07
N SER A 45 23.88 -10.27 12.12
CA SER A 45 24.17 -9.19 13.09
C SER A 45 25.59 -9.17 13.64
N PRO A 46 26.24 -10.31 13.98
CA PRO A 46 27.62 -10.30 14.46
C PRO A 46 28.60 -9.62 13.49
N ILE A 47 28.39 -9.74 12.18
CA ILE A 47 29.24 -9.09 11.17
C ILE A 47 29.04 -7.57 11.22
N TYR A 48 27.78 -7.13 11.20
CA TYR A 48 27.44 -5.71 11.21
C TYR A 48 27.87 -5.02 12.51
N HIS A 49 27.58 -5.63 13.66
CA HIS A 49 27.99 -5.11 14.97
C HIS A 49 29.51 -5.07 15.12
N PHE A 50 30.23 -6.09 14.62
CA PHE A 50 31.69 -6.08 14.62
C PHE A 50 32.26 -4.89 13.83
N LEU A 51 31.57 -4.49 12.75
CA LEU A 51 31.92 -3.35 11.91
C LEU A 51 31.31 -2.03 12.41
N GLY A 52 30.64 -2.02 13.56
CA GLY A 52 30.08 -0.82 14.19
C GLY A 52 28.72 -0.36 13.66
N LEU A 53 28.04 -1.17 12.85
CA LEU A 53 26.67 -0.90 12.39
C LEU A 53 25.63 -1.54 13.31
N THR A 54 24.46 -0.93 13.37
CA THR A 54 23.28 -1.40 14.11
C THR A 54 22.30 -2.14 13.21
N VAL A 55 21.59 -3.11 13.78
CA VAL A 55 20.60 -3.94 13.07
C VAL A 55 19.26 -3.89 13.79
N GLY A 56 18.20 -3.59 13.04
CA GLY A 56 16.80 -3.65 13.47
C GLY A 56 16.05 -4.77 12.74
N VAL A 57 14.94 -5.22 13.33
CA VAL A 57 14.04 -6.20 12.70
C VAL A 57 12.61 -5.69 12.89
N ILE A 58 11.84 -5.72 11.81
CA ILE A 58 10.41 -5.45 11.80
C ILE A 58 9.67 -6.78 11.65
N VAL A 59 8.83 -7.10 12.64
CA VAL A 59 7.96 -8.27 12.66
C VAL A 59 6.55 -7.87 13.09
N HIS A 60 5.61 -8.78 12.85
CA HIS A 60 4.23 -8.58 13.28
C HIS A 60 4.10 -8.38 14.80
N GLY A 61 3.18 -7.50 15.21
CA GLY A 61 2.86 -7.25 16.61
C GLY A 61 3.71 -6.18 17.31
N MET A 62 4.70 -5.61 16.64
CA MET A 62 5.46 -4.47 17.16
C MET A 62 4.64 -3.18 17.19
N ASP A 63 4.80 -2.39 18.25
CA ASP A 63 4.24 -1.05 18.37
C ASP A 63 5.05 0.01 17.60
N ASP A 64 4.53 1.24 17.54
CA ASP A 64 5.16 2.33 16.78
C ASP A 64 6.54 2.73 17.33
N ASP A 65 6.77 2.62 18.64
CA ASP A 65 8.04 2.99 19.26
C ASP A 65 9.11 1.94 18.98
N GLU A 66 8.73 0.66 19.05
CA GLU A 66 9.57 -0.47 18.65
C GLU A 66 9.95 -0.40 17.17
N ARG A 67 8.98 -0.09 16.30
CA ARG A 67 9.22 0.08 14.86
C ARG A 67 10.15 1.26 14.58
N ARG A 68 9.91 2.42 15.19
CA ARG A 68 10.76 3.60 15.00
C ARG A 68 12.21 3.33 15.42
N LYS A 69 12.41 2.58 16.52
CA LYS A 69 13.74 2.13 16.93
C LYS A 69 14.38 1.18 15.91
N ALA A 70 13.62 0.25 15.34
CA ALA A 70 14.13 -0.70 14.35
C ALA A 70 14.44 -0.05 12.99
N TYR A 71 13.63 0.90 12.52
CA TYR A 71 13.93 1.71 11.33
C TYR A 71 15.08 2.69 11.54
N GLY A 72 15.32 3.10 12.79
CA GLY A 72 16.47 3.92 13.17
C GLY A 72 17.82 3.20 13.11
N ALA A 73 17.85 1.88 12.89
CA ALA A 73 19.08 1.13 12.70
C ALA A 73 19.73 1.40 11.34
N ASP A 74 21.01 1.08 11.19
CA ASP A 74 21.72 1.20 9.90
C ASP A 74 21.17 0.20 8.87
N ILE A 75 20.80 -0.99 9.33
CA ILE A 75 20.21 -2.06 8.52
C ILE A 75 18.95 -2.57 9.21
N THR A 76 17.84 -2.65 8.47
CA THR A 76 16.55 -3.12 8.99
C THR A 76 16.09 -4.34 8.19
N TYR A 77 15.90 -5.47 8.86
CA TYR A 77 15.31 -6.68 8.28
C TYR A 77 13.79 -6.65 8.45
N GLY A 78 13.06 -7.21 7.50
CA GLY A 78 11.61 -7.32 7.60
C GLY A 78 11.00 -8.05 6.41
N THR A 79 9.67 -8.02 6.34
CA THR A 79 8.91 -8.56 5.20
C THR A 79 8.37 -7.42 4.35
N ASN A 80 8.08 -7.72 3.08
CA ASN A 80 7.42 -6.78 2.17
C ASN A 80 6.08 -6.30 2.72
N ASN A 81 5.32 -7.18 3.38
CA ASN A 81 4.05 -6.84 4.02
C ASN A 81 4.25 -5.81 5.14
N GLU A 82 5.19 -6.04 6.05
CA GLU A 82 5.42 -5.11 7.16
C GLU A 82 5.94 -3.75 6.68
N PHE A 83 6.93 -3.73 5.77
CA PHE A 83 7.41 -2.48 5.19
C PHE A 83 6.32 -1.72 4.43
N GLY A 84 5.51 -2.42 3.65
CA GLY A 84 4.43 -1.82 2.87
C GLY A 84 3.29 -1.29 3.75
N PHE A 85 2.89 -2.06 4.77
CA PHE A 85 1.86 -1.59 5.71
C PHE A 85 2.33 -0.45 6.60
N ASP A 86 3.60 -0.41 7.00
CA ASP A 86 4.16 0.74 7.72
C ASP A 86 4.15 2.00 6.84
N TYR A 87 4.53 1.87 5.57
CA TYR A 87 4.42 2.99 4.63
C TYR A 87 2.97 3.49 4.51
N LEU A 88 2.02 2.59 4.36
CA LEU A 88 0.60 2.95 4.30
C LEU A 88 0.12 3.61 5.60
N ARG A 89 0.54 3.11 6.76
CA ARG A 89 0.20 3.68 8.08
C ARG A 89 0.81 5.06 8.29
N ASP A 90 2.07 5.27 7.92
CA ASP A 90 2.75 6.56 8.02
C ASP A 90 2.01 7.63 7.19
N ASN A 91 1.54 7.29 5.99
CA ASN A 91 0.76 8.20 5.14
C ASN A 91 -0.68 8.48 5.64
N MET A 92 -1.10 7.87 6.74
CA MET A 92 -2.36 8.19 7.43
C MET A 92 -2.14 8.93 8.76
N LYS A 93 -0.90 9.18 9.18
CA LYS A 93 -0.59 9.93 10.41
C LYS A 93 -0.85 11.43 10.22
N PHE A 94 -1.16 12.12 11.31
CA PHE A 94 -1.42 13.56 11.30
C PHE A 94 -0.15 14.41 11.36
N SER A 95 0.94 13.87 11.90
CA SER A 95 2.23 14.54 12.04
C SER A 95 3.37 13.67 11.52
N LEU A 96 4.42 14.31 11.01
CA LEU A 96 5.67 13.64 10.61
C LEU A 96 6.39 13.00 11.80
N ASP A 97 6.23 13.57 13.00
CA ASP A 97 6.86 13.02 14.22
C ASP A 97 6.27 11.65 14.61
N ASP A 98 5.06 11.33 14.13
CA ASP A 98 4.41 10.05 14.37
C ASP A 98 4.87 8.95 13.41
N TYR A 99 5.69 9.29 12.40
CA TYR A 99 6.17 8.32 11.42
C TYR A 99 7.09 7.30 12.11
N VAL A 100 7.01 6.05 11.63
CA VAL A 100 7.91 4.99 12.06
C VAL A 100 9.04 4.77 11.06
N GLN A 101 8.78 4.96 9.77
CA GLN A 101 9.78 4.85 8.71
C GLN A 101 10.61 6.13 8.55
N ARG A 102 11.75 5.98 7.90
CA ARG A 102 12.58 7.06 7.36
C ARG A 102 12.52 7.08 5.83
N GLU A 103 13.23 8.02 5.21
CA GLU A 103 13.36 8.07 3.75
C GLU A 103 13.88 6.74 3.16
N PHE A 104 13.32 6.34 2.00
CA PHE A 104 13.74 5.14 1.30
C PHE A 104 15.07 5.36 0.57
N ASN A 105 16.08 4.59 0.96
CA ASN A 105 17.44 4.72 0.43
C ASN A 105 17.89 3.50 -0.38
N PHE A 106 17.93 2.31 0.24
CA PHE A 106 18.40 1.09 -0.41
C PHE A 106 17.68 -0.14 0.14
N ALA A 107 17.34 -1.08 -0.73
CA ALA A 107 16.72 -2.35 -0.33
C ALA A 107 17.32 -3.54 -1.09
N ILE A 108 17.59 -4.62 -0.38
CA ILE A 108 17.85 -5.94 -0.96
C ILE A 108 16.64 -6.81 -0.69
N VAL A 109 16.07 -7.36 -1.76
CA VAL A 109 14.94 -8.28 -1.70
C VAL A 109 15.47 -9.70 -1.89
N ASP A 110 15.37 -10.52 -0.85
CA ASP A 110 15.62 -11.97 -0.95
C ASP A 110 14.39 -12.67 -1.53
N GLU A 111 14.60 -13.75 -2.28
CA GLU A 111 13.56 -14.42 -3.07
C GLU A 111 12.70 -13.43 -3.89
N VAL A 112 13.41 -12.59 -4.66
CA VAL A 112 12.86 -11.48 -5.44
C VAL A 112 11.74 -11.88 -6.41
N ASP A 113 11.78 -13.10 -6.93
CA ASP A 113 10.73 -13.67 -7.77
C ASP A 113 9.43 -13.88 -6.99
N SER A 114 9.52 -14.44 -5.78
CA SER A 114 8.37 -14.63 -4.90
C SER A 114 7.73 -13.28 -4.53
N ILE A 115 8.56 -12.29 -4.16
CA ILE A 115 8.06 -11.01 -3.65
C ILE A 115 7.60 -10.06 -4.78
N LEU A 116 8.44 -9.83 -5.80
CA LEU A 116 8.15 -8.82 -6.83
C LEU A 116 7.37 -9.36 -8.02
N ILE A 117 7.16 -10.67 -8.13
CA ILE A 117 6.36 -11.28 -9.21
C ILE A 117 5.10 -11.94 -8.64
N ASP A 118 5.25 -12.91 -7.74
CA ASP A 118 4.10 -13.71 -7.29
C ASP A 118 3.19 -12.93 -6.34
N GLU A 119 3.76 -12.25 -5.35
CA GLU A 119 3.01 -11.47 -4.35
C GLU A 119 2.53 -10.12 -4.85
N ALA A 120 3.18 -9.54 -5.86
CA ALA A 120 2.81 -8.26 -6.47
C ALA A 120 1.39 -8.24 -7.09
N ARG A 121 0.74 -9.41 -7.22
CA ARG A 121 -0.65 -9.54 -7.70
C ARG A 121 -1.69 -9.13 -6.66
N THR A 122 -1.34 -9.13 -5.39
CA THR A 122 -2.27 -8.79 -4.30
C THR A 122 -1.90 -7.43 -3.72
N PRO A 123 -2.76 -6.42 -3.82
CA PRO A 123 -2.48 -5.10 -3.24
C PRO A 123 -2.53 -5.13 -1.71
N LEU A 124 -1.70 -4.31 -1.07
CA LEU A 124 -1.78 -4.03 0.36
C LEU A 124 -2.90 -3.01 0.60
N ILE A 125 -3.88 -3.37 1.43
CA ILE A 125 -5.07 -2.56 1.69
C ILE A 125 -5.27 -2.42 3.19
N ILE A 126 -5.42 -1.18 3.67
CA ILE A 126 -5.92 -0.89 5.01
C ILE A 126 -7.39 -0.53 4.88
N SER A 127 -8.26 -1.38 5.44
CA SER A 127 -9.70 -1.14 5.47
C SER A 127 -10.09 -0.41 6.75
N GLY A 128 -10.80 0.71 6.61
CA GLY A 128 -11.45 1.41 7.72
C GLY A 128 -12.96 1.14 7.73
N ALA A 129 -13.62 1.44 8.85
CA ALA A 129 -15.07 1.54 8.85
C ALA A 129 -15.48 2.69 7.92
N SER A 130 -16.28 2.40 6.91
CA SER A 130 -16.82 3.42 6.02
C SER A 130 -18.04 4.07 6.68
N GLU A 131 -17.99 5.37 6.91
CA GLU A 131 -19.16 6.21 7.20
C GLU A 131 -19.82 6.71 5.89
N GLU A 132 -19.67 5.99 4.77
CA GLU A 132 -20.40 6.38 3.56
C GLU A 132 -21.91 6.23 3.78
N SER A 133 -22.63 7.35 3.65
CA SER A 133 -24.08 7.35 3.69
C SER A 133 -24.64 6.47 2.58
N THR A 134 -25.38 5.43 2.98
CA THR A 134 -26.13 4.58 2.04
C THR A 134 -27.34 5.30 1.44
N ASP A 135 -27.68 6.51 1.92
CA ASP A 135 -28.81 7.30 1.45
C ASP A 135 -28.73 7.64 -0.04
N LYS A 136 -27.50 7.79 -0.58
CA LYS A 136 -27.30 8.06 -2.01
C LYS A 136 -27.94 6.97 -2.87
N TYR A 137 -27.74 5.70 -2.52
CA TYR A 137 -28.30 4.56 -3.25
C TYR A 137 -29.83 4.56 -3.20
N TYR A 138 -30.41 4.89 -2.04
CA TYR A 138 -31.87 4.98 -1.89
C TYR A 138 -32.47 6.13 -2.70
N LYS A 139 -31.83 7.30 -2.70
CA LYS A 139 -32.27 8.47 -3.50
C LYS A 139 -32.24 8.15 -4.99
N ILE A 140 -31.13 7.61 -5.49
CA ILE A 140 -31.00 7.25 -6.91
C ILE A 140 -32.00 6.14 -7.29
N ASN A 141 -32.17 5.11 -6.46
CA ASN A 141 -33.14 4.04 -6.72
C ASN A 141 -34.60 4.52 -6.85
N GLN A 142 -34.97 5.66 -6.24
CA GLN A 142 -36.30 6.26 -6.42
C GLN A 142 -36.46 6.97 -7.78
N ILE A 143 -35.35 7.35 -8.41
CA ILE A 143 -35.32 8.07 -9.68
C ILE A 143 -35.29 7.10 -10.86
N ILE A 144 -34.47 6.04 -10.79
CA ILE A 144 -34.26 5.10 -11.90
C ILE A 144 -35.57 4.59 -12.53
N PRO A 145 -36.61 4.16 -11.78
CA PRO A 145 -37.87 3.68 -12.38
C PRO A 145 -38.68 4.75 -13.14
N ARG A 146 -38.34 6.03 -12.99
CA ARG A 146 -39.00 7.14 -13.69
C ARG A 146 -38.39 7.43 -15.06
N LEU A 147 -37.17 6.93 -15.30
CA LEU A 147 -36.46 7.12 -16.56
C LEU A 147 -36.98 6.15 -17.62
N LYS A 148 -37.03 6.59 -18.86
CA LYS A 148 -37.50 5.83 -20.01
C LYS A 148 -36.34 5.53 -20.95
N GLU A 149 -36.23 4.27 -21.32
CA GLU A 149 -35.30 3.82 -22.35
C GLU A 149 -35.53 4.56 -23.67
N SER A 150 -34.46 4.85 -24.40
CA SER A 150 -34.43 5.61 -25.67
C SER A 150 -34.81 7.10 -25.55
N VAL A 151 -35.28 7.58 -24.39
CA VAL A 151 -35.53 9.00 -24.12
C VAL A 151 -34.51 9.52 -23.13
N ASP A 152 -34.47 8.94 -21.93
CA ASP A 152 -33.62 9.39 -20.82
C ASP A 152 -32.27 8.67 -20.79
N TYR A 153 -32.19 7.45 -21.36
CA TYR A 153 -30.94 6.71 -21.45
C TYR A 153 -30.91 5.80 -22.66
N THR A 154 -29.69 5.47 -23.11
CA THR A 154 -29.42 4.48 -24.14
C THR A 154 -28.68 3.28 -23.53
N ILE A 155 -28.95 2.10 -24.08
CA ILE A 155 -28.28 0.84 -23.71
C ILE A 155 -27.40 0.42 -24.88
N GLU A 156 -26.11 0.24 -24.62
CA GLU A 156 -25.21 -0.41 -25.56
C GLU A 156 -24.97 -1.86 -25.13
N GLU A 157 -25.75 -2.80 -25.67
CA GLU A 157 -25.69 -4.20 -25.26
C GLU A 157 -24.33 -4.87 -25.52
N LYS A 158 -23.64 -4.46 -26.59
CA LYS A 158 -22.32 -5.01 -26.94
C LYS A 158 -21.26 -4.67 -25.91
N SER A 159 -21.29 -3.44 -25.38
CA SER A 159 -20.35 -2.95 -24.36
C SER A 159 -20.90 -3.12 -22.94
N LYS A 160 -22.17 -3.53 -22.79
CA LYS A 160 -22.90 -3.61 -21.51
C LYS A 160 -22.84 -2.30 -20.72
N THR A 161 -22.97 -1.18 -21.42
CA THR A 161 -23.00 0.16 -20.82
C THR A 161 -24.37 0.80 -20.97
N VAL A 162 -24.72 1.63 -20.00
CA VAL A 162 -25.93 2.46 -20.00
C VAL A 162 -25.48 3.90 -19.83
N VAL A 163 -25.93 4.78 -20.71
CA VAL A 163 -25.54 6.20 -20.71
C VAL A 163 -26.81 7.05 -20.70
N LEU A 164 -26.85 8.05 -19.83
CA LEU A 164 -27.92 9.04 -19.83
C LEU A 164 -27.83 9.89 -21.11
N THR A 165 -28.97 10.17 -21.74
CA THR A 165 -29.06 11.18 -22.80
C THR A 165 -29.01 12.58 -22.19
N GLU A 166 -28.86 13.62 -23.01
CA GLU A 166 -28.96 15.01 -22.52
C GLU A 166 -30.31 15.29 -21.83
N GLU A 167 -31.39 14.70 -22.34
CA GLU A 167 -32.73 14.82 -21.74
C GLU A 167 -32.79 14.09 -20.39
N GLY A 168 -32.21 12.89 -20.30
CA GLY A 168 -32.12 12.13 -19.05
C GLY A 168 -31.31 12.83 -17.97
N VAL A 169 -30.18 13.45 -18.35
CA VAL A 169 -29.38 14.28 -17.42
C VAL A 169 -30.24 15.41 -16.87
N SER A 170 -30.93 16.16 -17.74
CA SER A 170 -31.80 17.27 -17.29
C SER A 170 -32.95 16.79 -16.39
N ASN A 171 -33.49 15.60 -16.63
CA ASN A 171 -34.56 15.04 -15.80
C ASN A 171 -34.02 14.57 -14.44
N VAL A 172 -32.87 13.92 -14.39
CA VAL A 172 -32.20 13.51 -13.14
C VAL A 172 -31.83 14.73 -12.30
N GLU A 173 -31.30 15.79 -12.92
CA GLU A 173 -30.99 17.07 -12.25
C GLU A 173 -32.22 17.68 -11.57
N LYS A 174 -33.37 17.69 -12.25
CA LYS A 174 -34.64 18.14 -11.66
C LYS A 174 -35.08 17.26 -10.50
N TYR A 175 -34.96 15.94 -10.63
CA TYR A 175 -35.36 15.02 -9.56
C TYR A 175 -34.46 15.11 -8.32
N LEU A 176 -33.17 15.37 -8.51
CA LEU A 176 -32.20 15.58 -7.43
C LEU A 176 -32.16 17.02 -6.92
N ASN A 177 -32.85 17.95 -7.59
CA ASN A 177 -32.83 19.38 -7.31
C ASN A 177 -31.40 19.96 -7.36
N VAL A 178 -30.62 19.55 -8.36
CA VAL A 178 -29.25 20.03 -8.63
C VAL A 178 -29.20 20.74 -9.98
N GLN A 179 -28.27 21.68 -10.15
CA GLN A 179 -28.13 22.43 -11.40
C GLN A 179 -27.28 21.71 -12.45
N ASN A 180 -26.32 20.91 -12.01
CA ASN A 180 -25.41 20.19 -12.89
C ASN A 180 -24.93 18.90 -12.20
N LEU A 181 -25.26 17.75 -12.76
CA LEU A 181 -24.89 16.44 -12.21
C LEU A 181 -23.37 16.22 -12.10
N TYR A 182 -22.59 16.87 -12.98
CA TYR A 182 -21.15 16.69 -13.11
C TYR A 182 -20.31 17.67 -12.28
N GLU A 183 -20.95 18.54 -11.48
CA GLU A 183 -20.20 19.41 -10.57
C GLU A 183 -19.57 18.59 -9.43
N PRO A 184 -18.29 18.86 -9.05
CA PRO A 184 -17.58 18.08 -8.03
C PRO A 184 -18.33 17.92 -6.70
N LYS A 185 -19.08 18.96 -6.28
CA LYS A 185 -19.89 18.96 -5.06
C LYS A 185 -21.10 18.00 -5.11
N ASN A 186 -21.53 17.60 -6.30
CA ASN A 186 -22.67 16.72 -6.50
C ASN A 186 -22.25 15.26 -6.70
N ILE A 187 -20.94 14.98 -6.84
CA ILE A 187 -20.40 13.61 -6.93
C ILE A 187 -20.74 12.79 -5.68
N GLU A 188 -20.85 13.42 -4.51
CA GLU A 188 -21.25 12.72 -3.28
C GLU A 188 -22.77 12.49 -3.16
N ILE A 189 -23.57 13.13 -4.02
CA ILE A 189 -25.04 12.97 -4.07
C ILE A 189 -25.44 11.83 -5.02
N VAL A 190 -24.59 11.53 -6.01
CA VAL A 190 -24.86 10.63 -7.15
C VAL A 190 -24.08 9.33 -7.02
#